data_AF-A0A1H2B8Y3-F1
#
_entry.id   AF-A0A1H2B8Y3-F1
#
_cell.length_a   1.000
_cell.length_b   1.000
_cell.length_c   1.000
_cell.angle_alpha   90.00
_cell.angle_beta   90.00
_cell.angle_gamma   90.00
#
_symmetry.space_group_name_H-M   'P 1'
#
loop_
_entity.id
_entity.type
_entity.pdbx_description
1 polymer ?
#
loop_
_entity_poly.entity_id
_entity_poly.type
_entity_poly.pdbx_seq_one_letter_code
_entity_poly.pdbx_strand_id
1 'polypeptide(L)'
;MKRSALAGLFVAATLLAPAAFAADDLCAVNLQKIKDAQPQMKVQSVELNARIKQAVENAQKEQAKGTEEGKKNCISLTERALNDIDDTDDGRE
;
A
#
# COMPACT_ATOMS: atom_id res chain seq x y z
N MET A 1 42.14 21.86 39.52
CA MET A 1 41.88 20.97 38.36
C MET A 1 40.37 20.72 38.27
N LYS A 2 39.68 21.44 37.39
CA LYS A 2 38.25 21.26 37.11
C LYS A 2 38.12 20.09 36.13
N ARG A 3 37.58 18.96 36.58
CA ARG A 3 37.28 17.83 35.70
C ARG A 3 35.78 17.80 35.50
N SER A 4 35.33 18.47 34.45
CA SER A 4 33.96 18.49 33.99
C SER A 4 33.50 17.06 33.68
N ALA A 5 32.68 16.50 34.54
CA ALA A 5 31.92 15.29 34.26
C ALA A 5 30.59 15.69 33.62
N LEU A 6 30.63 16.11 32.35
CA LEU A 6 29.43 16.21 31.53
C LEU A 6 29.04 14.78 31.15
N ALA A 7 28.20 14.17 31.99
CA ALA A 7 27.51 12.93 31.67
C ALA A 7 26.72 13.15 30.37
N GLY A 8 27.14 12.47 29.30
CA GLY A 8 26.50 12.53 28.00
C GLY A 8 25.05 12.05 28.10
N LEU A 9 24.11 12.97 28.02
CA LEU A 9 22.70 12.69 27.84
C LEU A 9 22.51 12.11 26.44
N PHE A 10 22.57 10.78 26.32
CA PHE A 10 22.12 10.08 25.12
C PHE A 10 20.59 10.20 25.06
N VAL A 11 20.11 11.28 24.46
CA VAL A 11 18.73 11.35 23.97
C VAL A 11 18.66 10.44 22.75
N ALA A 12 18.40 9.16 22.99
CA ALA A 12 17.84 8.32 21.95
C ALA A 12 16.43 8.85 21.70
N ALA A 13 16.33 9.84 20.82
CA ALA A 13 15.06 10.16 20.18
C ALA A 13 14.69 8.94 19.37
N THR A 14 13.96 8.01 19.99
CA THR A 14 13.23 7.00 19.26
C THR A 14 12.21 7.78 18.44
N LEU A 15 12.59 8.10 17.20
CA LEU A 15 11.60 8.29 16.16
C LEU A 15 10.68 7.09 16.31
N LEU A 16 9.43 7.33 16.69
CA LEU A 16 8.31 6.49 16.30
C LEU A 16 8.25 6.57 14.76
N ALA A 17 9.30 6.10 14.08
CA ALA A 17 9.12 5.49 12.79
C ALA A 17 8.15 4.36 13.11
N PRO A 18 6.91 4.38 12.58
CA PRO A 18 6.05 3.23 12.71
C PRO A 18 6.91 2.05 12.24
N ALA A 19 7.08 1.05 13.10
CA ALA A 19 7.62 -0.23 12.69
C ALA A 19 6.60 -0.85 11.72
N ALA A 20 6.50 -0.28 10.52
CA ALA A 20 5.75 -0.79 9.38
C ALA A 20 6.60 -1.87 8.68
N PHE A 21 7.44 -2.56 9.44
CA PHE A 21 8.17 -3.72 8.96
C PHE A 21 7.24 -4.94 9.07
N ALA A 22 6.55 -5.19 7.96
CA ALA A 22 6.55 -6.49 7.27
C ALA A 22 5.61 -7.63 7.73
N ALA A 23 4.40 -7.35 8.25
CA ALA A 23 3.35 -8.38 8.31
C ALA A 23 1.92 -7.93 7.95
N ASP A 24 1.52 -6.66 8.17
CA ASP A 24 0.08 -6.30 8.16
C ASP A 24 -0.32 -5.06 7.33
N ASP A 25 0.52 -4.55 6.40
CA ASP A 25 0.03 -3.56 5.43
C ASP A 25 -0.57 -4.27 4.19
N LEU A 26 -1.73 -4.90 4.39
CA LEU A 26 -2.49 -5.60 3.35
C LEU A 26 -2.77 -4.70 2.14
N CYS A 27 -2.98 -3.40 2.38
CA CYS A 27 -3.12 -2.38 1.33
C CYS A 27 -1.85 -2.30 0.47
N ALA A 28 -0.66 -2.19 1.07
CA ALA A 28 0.60 -2.21 0.32
C ALA A 28 0.85 -3.53 -0.43
N VAL A 29 0.51 -4.66 0.18
CA VAL A 29 0.60 -5.99 -0.46
C VAL A 29 -0.30 -6.06 -1.69
N ASN A 30 -1.56 -5.62 -1.59
CA ASN A 30 -2.48 -5.66 -2.72
C ASN A 30 -2.07 -4.68 -3.83
N LEU A 31 -1.59 -3.48 -3.47
CA LEU A 31 -1.02 -2.54 -4.45
C LEU A 31 0.15 -3.17 -5.23
N GLN A 32 1.01 -3.91 -4.54
CA GLN A 32 2.11 -4.63 -5.18
C GLN A 32 1.59 -5.74 -6.11
N LYS A 33 0.61 -6.55 -5.67
CA LYS A 33 -0.02 -7.57 -6.53
C LYS A 33 -0.64 -6.98 -7.80
N ILE A 34 -1.36 -5.86 -7.71
CA ILE A 34 -1.95 -5.18 -8.87
C ILE A 34 -0.84 -4.72 -9.84
N LYS A 35 0.26 -4.19 -9.30
CA LYS A 35 1.43 -3.81 -10.11
C LYS A 35 2.05 -5.01 -10.81
N ASP A 36 2.17 -6.14 -10.13
CA ASP A 36 2.73 -7.37 -10.70
C ASP A 36 1.80 -7.98 -11.77
N ALA A 37 0.50 -7.71 -11.69
CA ALA A 37 -0.49 -8.09 -12.70
C ALA A 37 -0.55 -7.16 -13.94
N GLN A 38 0.26 -6.10 -14.00
CA GLN A 38 0.32 -5.20 -15.17
C GLN A 38 0.46 -5.91 -16.54
N PRO A 39 1.18 -7.03 -16.68
CA PRO A 39 1.21 -7.76 -17.95
C PRO A 39 -0.17 -8.27 -18.39
N GLN A 40 -1.01 -8.73 -17.46
CA GLN A 40 -2.36 -9.23 -17.73
C GLN A 40 -3.31 -8.08 -18.11
N MET A 41 -3.14 -6.94 -17.44
CA MET A 41 -3.88 -5.72 -17.76
C MET A 41 -3.72 -5.27 -19.22
N LYS A 42 -2.57 -5.54 -19.87
CA LYS A 42 -2.34 -5.17 -21.28
C LYS A 42 -3.27 -5.87 -22.28
N VAL A 43 -3.79 -7.05 -21.94
CA VAL A 43 -4.72 -7.82 -22.78
C VAL A 43 -6.19 -7.57 -22.42
N GLN A 44 -6.47 -6.78 -21.38
CA GLN A 44 -7.82 -6.38 -20.99
C GLN A 44 -8.34 -5.17 -21.79
N SER A 45 -9.65 -4.93 -21.72
CA SER A 45 -10.27 -3.74 -22.34
C SER A 45 -9.74 -2.43 -21.74
N VAL A 46 -9.75 -1.37 -22.54
CA VAL A 46 -9.30 -0.02 -22.10
C VAL A 46 -10.12 0.48 -20.91
N GLU A 47 -11.42 0.17 -20.90
CA GLU A 47 -12.34 0.59 -19.84
C GLU A 47 -12.02 -0.10 -18.50
N LEU A 48 -11.78 -1.42 -18.53
CA LEU A 48 -11.41 -2.17 -17.33
C LEU A 48 -10.05 -1.71 -16.78
N ASN A 49 -9.09 -1.50 -17.67
CA ASN A 49 -7.80 -0.91 -17.33
C ASN A 49 -7.92 0.47 -16.65
N ALA A 50 -8.82 1.33 -17.15
CA ALA A 50 -9.08 2.63 -16.56
C ALA A 50 -9.70 2.51 -15.15
N ARG A 51 -10.65 1.58 -14.96
CA ARG A 51 -11.24 1.30 -13.64
C ARG A 51 -10.20 0.83 -12.63
N ILE A 52 -9.36 -0.14 -13.00
CA ILE A 52 -8.29 -0.66 -12.12
C ILE A 52 -7.32 0.47 -11.74
N LYS A 53 -6.90 1.30 -12.71
CA LYS A 53 -6.04 2.46 -12.43
C LYS A 53 -6.70 3.45 -11.48
N GLN A 54 -7.96 3.79 -11.69
CA GLN A 54 -8.70 4.69 -10.82
C GLN A 54 -8.84 4.12 -9.40
N ALA A 55 -9.06 2.80 -9.26
CA ALA A 55 -9.11 2.13 -7.97
C ALA A 55 -7.76 2.23 -7.24
N VAL A 56 -6.64 2.01 -7.94
CA VAL A 56 -5.27 2.17 -7.39
C VAL A 56 -5.01 3.60 -6.94
N GLU A 57 -5.35 4.60 -7.76
CA GLU A 57 -5.16 6.01 -7.40
C GLU A 57 -5.96 6.39 -6.16
N ASN A 58 -7.21 5.92 -6.06
CA ASN A 58 -8.04 6.16 -4.88
C ASN A 58 -7.50 5.42 -3.66
N ALA A 59 -7.06 4.17 -3.81
CA ALA A 59 -6.47 3.39 -2.73
C ALA A 59 -5.22 4.07 -2.14
N GLN A 60 -4.34 4.61 -2.99
CA GLN A 60 -3.16 5.37 -2.55
C GLN A 60 -3.55 6.65 -1.81
N LYS A 61 -4.59 7.37 -2.26
CA LYS A 61 -5.11 8.54 -1.55
C LYS A 61 -5.65 8.17 -0.18
N GLU A 62 -6.39 7.07 -0.06
CA GLU A 62 -6.93 6.58 1.20
C GLU A 62 -5.82 6.10 2.15
N GLN A 63 -4.82 5.37 1.64
CA GLN A 63 -3.64 4.96 2.42
C GLN A 63 -2.89 6.19 2.95
N ALA A 64 -2.71 7.22 2.13
CA ALA A 64 -2.01 8.45 2.50
C ALA A 64 -2.70 9.26 3.61
N LYS A 65 -4.00 9.02 3.88
CA LYS A 65 -4.69 9.62 5.03
C LYS A 65 -4.11 9.15 6.37
N GLY A 66 -3.47 7.98 6.41
CA GLY A 66 -2.89 7.42 7.63
C GLY A 66 -3.92 7.07 8.71
N THR A 67 -5.21 7.01 8.36
CA THR A 67 -6.30 6.66 9.27
C THR A 67 -6.71 5.20 9.11
N GLU A 68 -7.32 4.62 10.15
CA GLU A 68 -7.84 3.25 10.10
C GLU A 68 -8.93 3.06 9.03
N GLU A 69 -9.76 4.07 8.82
CA GLU A 69 -10.74 4.08 7.73
C GLU A 69 -10.05 4.14 6.36
N GLY A 70 -9.03 4.99 6.20
CA GLY A 70 -8.24 5.06 4.97
C GLY A 70 -7.53 3.74 4.64
N LYS A 71 -7.01 3.03 5.64
CA LYS A 71 -6.45 1.68 5.45
C LYS A 71 -7.51 0.69 4.99
N LYS A 72 -8.68 0.64 5.63
CA LYS A 72 -9.80 -0.24 5.23
C LYS A 72 -10.30 0.05 3.82
N ASN A 73 -10.43 1.34 3.48
CA ASN A 73 -10.84 1.77 2.16
C ASN A 73 -9.80 1.37 1.10
N CYS A 74 -8.50 1.56 1.39
CA CYS A 74 -7.44 1.08 0.50
C CYS A 74 -7.52 -0.43 0.27
N ILE A 75 -7.68 -1.23 1.33
CA ILE A 75 -7.82 -2.69 1.24
C ILE A 75 -9.00 -3.04 0.33
N SER A 76 -10.19 -2.48 0.60
CA SER A 76 -11.40 -2.77 -0.19
C SER A 76 -11.26 -2.36 -1.67
N LEU A 77 -10.67 -1.20 -1.94
CA LEU A 77 -10.44 -0.73 -3.32
C LEU A 77 -9.45 -1.65 -4.06
N THR A 78 -8.40 -2.08 -3.39
CA THR A 78 -7.36 -2.93 -4.00
C THR A 78 -7.81 -4.38 -4.14
N GLU A 79 -8.62 -4.92 -3.23
CA GLU A 79 -9.28 -6.22 -3.38
C GLU A 79 -10.22 -6.24 -4.59
N ARG A 80 -11.07 -5.20 -4.74
CA ARG A 80 -11.92 -5.08 -5.93
C ARG A 80 -11.10 -5.03 -7.22
N ALA A 81 -10.02 -4.25 -7.24
CA ALA A 81 -9.14 -4.17 -8.40
C ALA A 81 -8.47 -5.53 -8.73
N LEU A 82 -8.15 -6.34 -7.72
CA LEU A 82 -7.63 -7.69 -7.93
C LEU A 82 -8.69 -8.64 -8.49
N ASN A 83 -9.93 -8.57 -7.99
CA ASN A 83 -11.04 -9.34 -8.57
C ASN A 83 -11.32 -8.93 -10.02
N ASP A 84 -11.30 -7.63 -10.33
CA ASP A 84 -11.44 -7.13 -11.70
C ASP A 84 -10.35 -7.68 -12.65
N ILE A 85 -9.16 -7.97 -12.11
CA ILE A 85 -8.07 -8.61 -12.86
C ILE A 85 -8.33 -10.11 -13.03
N ASP A 86 -8.73 -10.80 -11.95
CA ASP A 86 -8.93 -12.26 -11.92
C ASP A 86 -10.15 -12.71 -12.72
N ASP A 87 -11.27 -11.98 -12.67
CA ASP A 87 -12.51 -12.26 -13.42
C ASP A 87 -12.29 -12.23 -14.95
N THR A 88 -11.22 -11.58 -15.43
CA THR A 88 -10.84 -11.64 -16.85
C THR A 88 -10.02 -12.87 -17.25
N ASP A 89 -9.52 -13.62 -16.28
CA ASP A 89 -8.83 -14.89 -16.50
C ASP A 89 -9.86 -16.03 -16.68
N ASP A 90 -10.91 -16.06 -15.85
CA ASP A 90 -12.01 -17.06 -15.89
C ASP A 90 -12.90 -16.97 -17.15
N GLY A 91 -12.82 -15.88 -17.91
CA GLY A 91 -13.53 -15.70 -19.19
C GLY A 91 -12.73 -16.13 -20.44
N ARG A 92 -11.53 -16.70 -20.25
CA ARG A 92 -10.67 -17.21 -21.34
C ARG A 92 -10.63 -18.75 -21.33
N GLU A 93 -11.79 -19.38 -21.41
CA GLU A 93 -11.94 -20.79 -21.80
C GLU A 93 -12.47 -20.92 -23.23
#